data_AF-A0A931RIT3-F1
#
_entry.id   AF-A0A931RIT3-F1
#
_cell.length_a   1.000
_cell.length_b   1.000
_cell.length_c   1.000
_cell.angle_alpha   90.00
_cell.angle_beta   90.00
_cell.angle_gamma   90.00
#
_symmetry.space_group_name_H-M   'P 1'
#
loop_
_entity.id
_entity.type
_entity.pdbx_description
1 polymer ?
#
loop_
_entity_poly.entity_id
_entity_poly.type
_entity_poly.pdbx_seq_one_letter_code
_entity_poly.pdbx_strand_id
1 'polypeptide(L)'
;MIVCHLRKQVVLFTHTHTHTDSIFDIPIFSKLYEFYKTLTSAITSFPKTKRYTLGQKLDNITLEILELLFSIPVNENKYLILKKISVKLDILKILVRLSKDTQCLREDKYLVLQASLAEIGKMLGGWIRSHENLSSKRLSEEPTSSSD
;
A
#
# COMPACT_ATOMS: atom_id res chain seq x y z
N MET A 1 -43.18 -6.78 -26.31
CA MET A 1 -42.33 -5.86 -25.52
C MET A 1 -42.32 -6.37 -24.08
N ILE A 2 -41.68 -7.50 -23.77
CA ILE A 2 -40.25 -7.70 -23.46
C ILE A 2 -39.70 -6.69 -22.43
N VAL A 3 -39.82 -7.13 -21.16
CA VAL A 3 -38.83 -7.09 -20.06
C VAL A 3 -38.56 -5.73 -19.41
N CYS A 4 -38.95 -5.57 -18.13
CA CYS A 4 -38.00 -5.69 -17.01
C CYS A 4 -38.73 -5.49 -15.66
N HIS A 5 -39.44 -6.53 -15.19
CA HIS A 5 -39.86 -6.57 -13.78
C HIS A 5 -39.75 -7.99 -13.23
N LEU A 6 -39.11 -8.08 -12.07
CA LEU A 6 -38.83 -9.24 -11.22
C LEU A 6 -37.79 -10.26 -11.72
N ARG A 7 -36.62 -10.23 -11.07
CA ARG A 7 -36.08 -11.44 -10.44
C ARG A 7 -35.16 -11.13 -9.25
N LYS A 8 -35.70 -11.46 -8.07
CA LYS A 8 -35.07 -12.18 -6.96
C LYS A 8 -34.15 -11.42 -5.99
N GLN A 9 -34.70 -11.24 -4.79
CA GLN A 9 -34.01 -11.47 -3.52
C GLN A 9 -33.20 -12.78 -3.54
N VAL A 10 -31.91 -12.70 -3.18
CA VAL A 10 -31.06 -13.75 -2.57
C VAL A 10 -29.97 -12.96 -1.82
N VAL A 11 -30.14 -12.62 -0.54
CA VAL A 11 -29.70 -13.39 0.66
C VAL A 11 -28.19 -13.62 0.72
N LEU A 12 -27.52 -12.91 1.64
CA LEU A 12 -26.47 -13.35 2.59
C LEU A 12 -25.93 -12.08 3.27
N PHE A 13 -26.45 -11.63 4.43
CA PHE A 13 -26.17 -12.17 5.76
C PHE A 13 -24.74 -12.74 5.91
N THR A 14 -23.77 -11.86 6.16
CA THR A 14 -22.68 -12.20 7.09
C THR A 14 -22.52 -11.06 8.08
N HIS A 15 -22.91 -11.35 9.30
CA HIS A 15 -22.56 -10.57 10.47
C HIS A 15 -21.03 -10.66 10.64
N THR A 16 -20.29 -9.68 10.13
CA THR A 16 -18.90 -9.44 10.56
C THR A 16 -18.81 -7.99 10.99
N HIS A 17 -18.78 -7.81 12.31
CA HIS A 17 -18.61 -6.52 12.95
C HIS A 17 -17.28 -5.91 12.49
N THR A 18 -17.35 -4.77 11.80
CA THR A 18 -16.37 -3.67 11.79
C THR A 18 -14.93 -3.99 12.24
N HIS A 19 -14.07 -4.43 11.32
CA HIS A 19 -12.60 -4.32 11.46
C HIS A 19 -11.96 -3.43 10.38
N THR A 20 -12.67 -3.12 9.30
CA THR A 20 -12.12 -2.31 8.20
C THR A 20 -11.96 -0.83 8.58
N ASP A 21 -12.85 -0.31 9.43
CA ASP A 21 -12.86 1.12 9.79
C ASP A 21 -11.67 1.53 10.67
N SER A 22 -11.15 0.63 11.53
CA SER A 22 -10.00 0.90 12.41
C SER A 22 -8.65 0.86 11.69
N ILE A 23 -8.60 0.32 10.47
CA ILE A 23 -7.36 0.25 9.67
C ILE A 23 -7.09 1.59 8.98
N PHE A 24 -8.13 2.37 8.67
CA PHE A 24 -7.97 3.73 8.16
C PHE A 24 -7.32 4.67 9.17
N ASP A 25 -7.35 4.34 10.47
CA ASP A 25 -6.66 5.10 11.52
C ASP A 25 -5.13 5.00 11.40
N ILE A 26 -4.61 4.01 10.68
CA ILE A 26 -3.19 3.93 10.38
C ILE A 26 -2.86 5.04 9.37
N PRO A 27 -2.04 6.03 9.73
CA PRO A 27 -1.84 7.21 8.89
C PRO A 27 -1.18 6.87 7.55
N ILE A 28 -0.37 5.80 7.50
CA ILE A 28 0.22 5.26 6.26
C ILE A 28 -0.87 4.76 5.31
N PHE A 29 -1.91 4.11 5.83
CA PHE A 29 -3.00 3.56 5.03
C PHE A 29 -3.81 4.67 4.37
N SER A 30 -4.24 5.65 5.16
CA SER A 30 -4.96 6.83 4.68
C SER A 30 -4.18 7.56 3.58
N LYS A 31 -2.87 7.77 3.78
CA LYS A 31 -2.03 8.44 2.78
C LYS A 31 -1.87 7.63 1.49
N LEU A 32 -1.69 6.31 1.61
CA LEU A 32 -1.59 5.42 0.47
C LEU A 32 -2.91 5.37 -0.33
N TYR A 33 -4.04 5.41 0.36
CA TYR A 33 -5.36 5.43 -0.26
C TYR A 33 -5.59 6.72 -1.07
N GLU A 34 -5.23 7.89 -0.51
CA GLU A 34 -5.28 9.16 -1.25
C GLU A 34 -4.29 9.20 -2.42
N PHE A 35 -3.10 8.61 -2.25
CA PHE A 35 -2.16 8.40 -3.35
C PHE A 35 -2.78 7.55 -4.47
N TYR A 36 -3.45 6.45 -4.13
CA TYR A 36 -4.07 5.56 -5.11
C TYR A 36 -5.16 6.28 -5.92
N LYS A 37 -6.03 7.06 -5.28
CA LYS A 37 -7.02 7.90 -5.99
C LYS A 37 -6.36 8.86 -7.00
N THR A 38 -5.29 9.51 -6.56
CA THR A 38 -4.53 10.46 -7.40
C THR A 38 -3.85 9.74 -8.56
N LEU A 39 -3.31 8.55 -8.31
CA LEU A 39 -2.67 7.70 -9.31
C LEU A 39 -3.67 7.25 -10.38
N THR A 40 -4.85 6.77 -10.01
CA THR A 40 -5.88 6.36 -10.98
C THR A 40 -6.31 7.54 -11.87
N SER A 41 -6.47 8.73 -11.29
CA SER A 41 -6.74 9.96 -12.06
C SER A 41 -5.59 10.34 -13.00
N ALA A 42 -4.34 10.03 -12.63
CA ALA A 42 -3.19 10.23 -13.51
C ALA A 42 -3.13 9.20 -14.65
N ILE A 43 -3.42 7.93 -14.37
CA ILE A 43 -3.42 6.83 -15.34
C ILE A 43 -4.48 7.02 -16.43
N THR A 44 -5.61 7.67 -16.14
CA THR A 44 -6.63 7.96 -17.17
C THR A 44 -6.12 8.92 -18.26
N SER A 45 -5.11 9.73 -17.95
CA SER A 45 -4.47 10.64 -18.90
C SER A 45 -3.45 9.95 -19.81
N PHE A 46 -3.13 8.66 -19.57
CA PHE A 46 -2.11 7.95 -20.33
C PHE A 46 -2.60 7.58 -21.74
N PRO A 47 -1.70 7.54 -22.74
CA PRO A 47 -2.00 6.93 -24.03
C PRO A 47 -2.44 5.47 -23.86
N LYS A 48 -3.41 5.00 -24.66
CA LYS A 48 -4.01 3.65 -24.54
C LYS A 48 -2.96 2.54 -24.39
N THR A 49 -1.93 2.54 -25.23
CA THR A 49 -0.86 1.51 -25.21
C THR A 49 -0.06 1.49 -23.89
N LYS A 50 0.20 2.67 -23.32
CA LYS A 50 0.97 2.79 -22.07
C LYS A 50 0.13 2.56 -20.83
N ARG A 51 -1.18 2.79 -20.92
CA ARG A 51 -2.14 2.49 -19.85
C ARG A 51 -2.17 1.00 -19.49
N TYR A 52 -2.20 0.11 -20.49
CA TYR A 52 -2.23 -1.35 -20.26
C TYR A 52 -0.87 -1.96 -19.89
N THR A 53 0.22 -1.21 -20.04
CA THR A 53 1.56 -1.70 -19.70
C THR A 53 2.05 -1.07 -18.41
N LEU A 54 2.29 0.24 -18.43
CA LEU A 54 2.83 0.99 -17.29
C LEU A 54 1.76 1.31 -16.25
N GLY A 55 0.56 1.75 -16.70
CA GLY A 55 -0.56 2.05 -15.81
C GLY A 55 -0.99 0.83 -14.99
N GLN A 56 -1.22 -0.30 -15.66
CA GLN A 56 -1.55 -1.56 -14.98
C GLN A 56 -0.47 -2.02 -14.01
N LYS A 57 0.82 -1.82 -14.33
CA LYS A 57 1.92 -2.17 -13.42
C LYS A 57 1.94 -1.28 -12.17
N LEU A 58 1.66 0.02 -12.33
CA LEU A 58 1.55 0.97 -11.22
C LEU A 58 0.38 0.60 -10.28
N ASP A 59 -0.79 0.30 -10.86
CA ASP A 59 -1.97 -0.11 -10.09
C ASP A 59 -1.68 -1.39 -9.30
N ASN A 60 -1.14 -2.42 -9.95
CA ASN A 60 -0.83 -3.70 -9.31
C ASN A 60 0.14 -3.54 -8.13
N ILE A 61 1.25 -2.81 -8.31
CA ILE A 61 2.22 -2.61 -7.23
C ILE A 61 1.61 -1.82 -6.07
N THR A 62 0.76 -0.83 -6.36
CA THR A 62 0.09 -0.05 -5.32
C THR A 62 -0.87 -0.91 -4.51
N LEU A 63 -1.62 -1.79 -5.17
CA LEU A 63 -2.50 -2.77 -4.51
C LEU A 63 -1.70 -3.80 -3.70
N GLU A 64 -0.59 -4.32 -4.22
CA GLU A 64 0.30 -5.22 -3.48
C GLU A 64 0.86 -4.56 -2.21
N ILE A 65 1.17 -3.26 -2.24
CA ILE A 65 1.58 -2.52 -1.04
C ILE A 65 0.43 -2.44 -0.03
N LEU A 66 -0.79 -2.19 -0.51
CA LEU A 66 -2.00 -2.15 0.32
C LEU A 66 -2.23 -3.50 1.02
N GLU A 67 -2.13 -4.60 0.29
CA GLU A 67 -2.25 -5.97 0.81
C GLU A 67 -1.20 -6.30 1.88
N LEU A 68 0.05 -5.90 1.64
CA LEU A 68 1.11 -6.06 2.63
C LEU A 68 0.85 -5.24 3.90
N LEU A 69 0.28 -4.03 3.76
CA LEU A 69 -0.06 -3.16 4.88
C LEU A 69 -1.17 -3.78 5.74
N PHE A 70 -2.19 -4.37 5.10
CA PHE A 70 -3.24 -5.16 5.76
C PHE A 70 -2.68 -6.39 6.49
N SER A 71 -1.59 -6.97 5.99
CA SER A 71 -0.97 -8.17 6.56
C SER A 71 -0.16 -7.89 7.82
N ILE A 72 0.24 -6.64 8.10
CA ILE A 72 1.08 -6.29 9.26
C ILE A 72 0.51 -6.74 10.63
N PRO A 73 -0.78 -6.47 10.97
CA PRO A 73 -1.32 -6.85 12.28
C PRO A 73 -1.36 -8.37 12.50
N VAL A 74 -1.52 -9.15 11.42
CA VAL A 74 -1.68 -10.62 11.48
C VAL A 74 -0.35 -11.35 11.58
N ASN A 75 0.75 -10.75 11.12
CA ASN A 75 2.05 -11.42 11.02
C ASN A 75 2.96 -11.16 12.22
N GLU A 76 3.68 -12.20 12.64
CA GLU A 76 4.67 -12.14 13.73
C GLU A 76 5.93 -11.35 13.30
N ASN A 77 6.33 -11.46 12.03
CA ASN A 77 7.53 -10.82 11.49
C ASN A 77 7.24 -9.50 10.75
N LYS A 78 6.75 -8.52 11.51
CA LYS A 78 6.39 -7.17 11.00
C LYS A 78 7.53 -6.46 10.28
N TYR A 79 8.77 -6.60 10.78
CA TYR A 79 9.95 -5.99 10.18
C TYR A 79 10.20 -6.46 8.73
N LEU A 80 10.05 -7.76 8.48
CA LEU A 80 10.25 -8.33 7.14
C LEU A 80 9.21 -7.80 6.14
N ILE A 81 7.96 -7.63 6.59
CA ILE A 81 6.88 -7.06 5.78
C ILE A 81 7.15 -5.58 5.48
N LEU A 82 7.57 -4.80 6.48
CA LEU A 82 7.91 -3.39 6.28
C LEU A 82 9.08 -3.23 5.28
N LYS A 83 10.10 -4.09 5.35
CA LYS A 83 11.17 -4.13 4.33
C LYS A 83 10.64 -4.44 2.93
N LYS A 84 9.74 -5.43 2.80
CA LYS A 84 9.09 -5.74 1.51
C LYS A 84 8.31 -4.55 0.96
N ILE A 85 7.56 -3.85 1.82
CA ILE A 85 6.83 -2.62 1.44
C ILE A 85 7.81 -1.54 0.96
N SER A 86 8.95 -1.37 1.65
CA SER A 86 9.97 -0.38 1.26
C SER A 86 10.48 -0.61 -0.16
N VAL A 87 10.83 -1.86 -0.48
CA VAL A 87 11.31 -2.23 -1.82
C VAL A 87 10.24 -1.95 -2.88
N LYS A 88 8.97 -2.31 -2.60
CA LYS A 88 7.86 -2.04 -3.53
C LYS A 88 7.63 -0.53 -3.73
N LEU A 89 7.73 0.28 -2.67
CA LEU A 89 7.64 1.74 -2.79
C LEU A 89 8.76 2.31 -3.65
N ASP A 90 9.98 1.79 -3.55
CA ASP A 90 11.09 2.28 -4.38
C ASP A 90 10.89 1.91 -5.85
N ILE A 91 10.39 0.69 -6.14
CA ILE A 91 9.97 0.32 -7.49
C ILE A 91 8.87 1.26 -7.99
N LEU A 92 7.87 1.57 -7.15
CA LEU A 92 6.78 2.48 -7.49
C LEU A 92 7.29 3.90 -7.83
N LYS A 93 8.26 4.44 -7.08
CA LYS A 93 8.91 5.72 -7.39
C LYS A 93 9.60 5.70 -8.76
N ILE A 94 10.31 4.62 -9.08
CA ILE A 94 11.00 4.46 -10.37
C ILE A 94 9.97 4.42 -11.50
N LEU A 95 8.86 3.70 -11.34
CA LEU A 95 7.80 3.63 -12.36
C LEU A 95 7.09 4.96 -12.56
N VAL A 96 6.85 5.74 -11.51
CA VAL A 96 6.30 7.09 -11.61
C VAL A 96 7.26 8.02 -12.36
N ARG A 97 8.57 7.93 -12.08
CA ARG A 97 9.59 8.65 -12.84
C ARG A 97 9.62 8.25 -14.31
N LEU A 98 9.57 6.94 -14.60
CA LEU A 98 9.50 6.44 -15.97
C LEU A 98 8.25 6.93 -16.71
N SER A 99 7.14 7.11 -15.99
CA SER A 99 5.91 7.68 -16.56
C SER A 99 6.07 9.14 -16.98
N LYS A 100 6.89 9.92 -16.25
CA LYS A 100 7.29 11.28 -16.66
C LYS A 100 8.22 11.22 -17.88
N ASP A 101 9.25 10.38 -17.83
CA ASP A 101 10.28 10.29 -18.88
C ASP A 101 9.68 9.83 -20.23
N THR A 102 8.66 8.97 -20.18
CA THR A 102 7.90 8.52 -21.35
C THR A 102 6.80 9.49 -21.78
N GLN A 103 6.77 10.70 -21.21
CA GLN A 103 5.77 11.76 -21.46
C GLN A 103 4.31 11.31 -21.29
N CYS A 104 4.08 10.24 -20.52
CA CYS A 104 2.73 9.76 -20.21
C CYS A 104 2.06 10.61 -19.12
N LEU A 105 2.87 11.26 -18.29
CA LEU A 105 2.44 12.02 -17.13
C LEU A 105 2.89 13.48 -17.24
N ARG A 106 1.95 14.41 -17.01
CA ARG A 106 2.27 15.84 -16.93
C ARG A 106 3.11 16.13 -15.70
N GLU A 107 4.01 17.10 -15.79
CA GLU A 107 4.92 17.48 -14.70
C GLU A 107 4.19 17.82 -13.40
N ASP A 108 3.09 18.58 -13.46
CA ASP A 108 2.29 18.94 -12.29
C ASP A 108 1.81 17.70 -11.51
N LYS A 109 1.33 16.68 -12.23
CA LYS A 109 0.82 15.43 -11.62
C LYS A 109 1.95 14.56 -11.10
N TYR A 110 3.08 14.54 -11.80
CA TYR A 110 4.29 13.87 -11.36
C TYR A 110 4.78 14.42 -10.01
N LEU A 111 4.83 15.75 -9.85
CA LEU A 111 5.28 16.38 -8.59
C LEU A 111 4.38 16.01 -7.42
N VAL A 112 3.06 16.03 -7.60
CA VAL A 112 2.08 15.64 -6.56
C VAL A 112 2.25 14.17 -6.15
N LEU A 113 2.37 13.27 -7.13
CA LEU A 113 2.55 11.83 -6.86
C LEU A 113 3.89 11.56 -6.18
N GLN A 114 4.97 12.20 -6.63
CA GLN A 114 6.29 12.02 -6.05
C GLN A 114 6.38 12.57 -4.62
N ALA A 115 5.77 13.73 -4.35
CA ALA A 115 5.69 14.27 -3.00
C ALA A 115 4.95 13.32 -2.05
N SER A 116 3.82 12.75 -2.51
CA SER A 116 3.05 11.78 -1.74
C SER A 116 3.86 10.51 -1.46
N LEU A 117 4.58 9.97 -2.45
CA LEU A 117 5.46 8.80 -2.27
C LEU A 117 6.63 9.09 -1.32
N ALA A 118 7.19 10.29 -1.35
CA ALA A 118 8.26 10.69 -0.44
C ALA A 118 7.77 10.75 1.01
N GLU A 119 6.56 11.27 1.24
CA GLU A 119 5.93 11.31 2.56
C GLU A 119 5.64 9.90 3.09
N ILE A 120 5.02 9.03 2.28
CA ILE A 120 4.78 7.62 2.63
C ILE A 120 6.10 6.90 2.96
N GLY A 121 7.16 7.15 2.17
CA GLY A 121 8.49 6.58 2.42
C GLY A 121 9.11 7.03 3.74
N LYS A 122 8.95 8.31 4.12
CA LYS A 122 9.41 8.82 5.43
C LYS A 122 8.67 8.15 6.59
N MET A 123 7.36 7.99 6.48
CA MET A 123 6.53 7.33 7.49
C MET A 123 6.94 5.85 7.65
N LEU A 124 7.12 5.14 6.54
CA LEU A 124 7.57 3.75 6.54
C LEU A 124 8.97 3.61 7.15
N GLY A 125 9.90 4.49 6.82
CA GLY A 125 11.26 4.48 7.39
C GLY A 125 11.27 4.65 8.91
N GLY A 126 10.38 5.50 9.44
CA GLY A 126 10.18 5.64 10.89
C GLY A 126 9.70 4.36 11.55
N TRP A 127 8.76 3.65 10.92
CA TRP A 127 8.24 2.37 11.41
C TRP A 127 9.30 1.27 11.37
N ILE A 128 10.07 1.18 10.28
CA ILE A 128 11.17 0.20 10.16
C ILE A 128 12.18 0.37 11.29
N ARG A 129 12.64 1.60 11.56
CA ARG A 129 13.59 1.88 12.65
C ARG A 129 13.03 1.52 14.02
N SER A 130 11.75 1.80 14.25
CA SER A 130 11.06 1.44 15.50
C SER A 130 11.07 -0.08 15.72
N HIS A 131 10.76 -0.86 14.69
CA HIS A 131 10.71 -2.32 14.76
C HIS A 131 12.08 -3.02 14.70
N GLU A 132 13.11 -2.39 14.13
CA GLU A 132 14.49 -2.88 14.10
C GLU A 132 15.10 -2.92 15.52
N ASN A 133 14.96 -1.81 16.26
CA ASN A 133 15.45 -1.70 17.63
C ASN A 133 14.80 -2.72 18.59
N LEU A 134 13.56 -3.12 18.30
CA LEU A 134 12.83 -4.17 19.03
C LEU A 134 13.38 -5.58 18.77
N SER A 135 13.97 -5.83 17.60
CA SER A 135 14.61 -7.12 17.29
C SER A 135 15.99 -7.27 17.94
N SER A 136 16.78 -6.19 18.02
CA SER A 136 18.08 -6.20 18.69
C SER A 136 18.00 -6.30 20.22
N LYS A 137 16.91 -5.81 20.84
CA LYS A 137 16.74 -5.87 22.30
C LYS A 137 16.34 -7.26 22.84
N ARG A 138 15.79 -8.13 21.99
CA ARG A 138 15.41 -9.51 22.38
C ARG A 138 16.59 -10.48 22.51
N LEU A 139 17.82 -10.05 22.19
CA LEU A 139 19.02 -10.88 22.29
C LEU A 139 19.85 -10.60 23.55
N SER A 140 19.47 -9.62 24.39
CA SER A 140 20.24 -9.21 25.59
C SER A 140 19.64 -9.66 26.93
N GLU A 141 18.57 -10.44 26.92
CA GLU A 141 17.98 -11.04 28.13
C GLU A 141 18.00 -12.57 27.99
N GLU A 142 19.19 -13.16 28.06
CA GLU A 142 19.34 -14.54 28.52
C GLU A 142 19.05 -14.53 30.01
N PRO A 143 18.02 -15.23 30.53
CA PRO A 143 17.95 -15.48 31.95
C PRO A 143 19.09 -16.43 32.31
N THR A 144 20.14 -15.88 32.92
CA THR A 144 21.01 -16.67 33.79
C THR A 144 20.18 -17.10 35.00
N SER A 145 19.40 -18.17 34.88
CA SER A 145 19.05 -19.03 36.01
C SER A 145 20.03 -20.19 35.96
N SER A 146 21.22 -20.04 36.54
CA SER A 146 21.47 -20.39 37.94
C SER A 146 20.85 -21.74 38.29
N SER A 147 21.71 -22.75 38.23
CA SER A 147 21.60 -23.96 39.04
C SER A 147 21.25 -23.59 40.47
N ASP A 148 20.19 -24.19 41.00
CA ASP A 148 20.02 -24.67 42.38
C ASP A 148 18.78 -25.57 42.44
#